data_AF-A0A351SHN8-F1
#
_entry.id   AF-A0A351SHN8-F1
#
_cell.length_a   1.000
_cell.length_b   1.000
_cell.length_c   1.000
_cell.angle_alpha   90.00
_cell.angle_beta   90.00
_cell.angle_gamma   90.00
#
_symmetry.space_group_name_H-M   'P 1'
#
loop_
_entity.id
_entity.type
_entity.pdbx_description
1 polymer ?
#
loop_
_entity_poly.entity_id
_entity_poly.type
_entity_poly.pdbx_seq_one_letter_code
_entity_poly.pdbx_strand_id
1 'polypeptide(L)'
;MKKSNIAVVSALTGLLAMGTTLATAPAVAADKEKCYGVSKAGKNDCATSNSSCAGTAKKDGQPDAFVAVPKGLCEKLVGGSLTPKS
;
A
#
# COMPACT_ATOMS: atom_id res chain seq x y z
N MET A 1 52.10 0.13 -32.61
CA MET A 1 52.52 1.28 -31.79
C MET A 1 51.55 2.43 -31.95
N LYS A 2 50.86 2.85 -30.89
CA LYS A 2 50.63 4.28 -30.54
C LYS A 2 50.00 4.34 -29.15
N LYS A 3 50.65 5.14 -28.31
CA LYS A 3 50.49 5.28 -26.86
C LYS A 3 49.29 6.15 -26.51
N SER A 4 48.80 5.90 -25.30
CA SER A 4 48.14 6.77 -24.31
C SER A 4 47.81 8.20 -24.73
N ASN A 5 46.61 8.65 -24.35
CA ASN A 5 46.37 9.93 -23.66
C ASN A 5 44.86 10.16 -23.50
N ILE A 6 44.27 9.70 -22.39
CA ILE A 6 43.14 10.42 -21.76
C ILE A 6 43.35 10.28 -20.25
N ALA A 7 44.27 11.07 -19.73
CA ALA A 7 44.20 11.49 -18.35
C ALA A 7 43.24 12.69 -18.30
N VAL A 8 42.55 12.80 -17.17
CA VAL A 8 41.79 13.97 -16.71
C VAL A 8 40.44 14.14 -17.41
N VAL A 9 39.36 14.00 -16.63
CA VAL A 9 38.39 15.08 -16.42
C VAL A 9 37.33 14.63 -15.40
N SER A 10 37.22 15.47 -14.37
CA SER A 10 36.07 15.73 -13.50
C SER A 10 35.56 14.62 -12.56
N ALA A 11 36.00 14.75 -11.32
CA ALA A 11 35.21 14.58 -10.11
C ALA A 11 33.70 14.80 -10.31
N LEU A 12 32.92 13.73 -10.12
CA LEU A 12 31.49 13.80 -9.76
C LEU A 12 31.30 13.23 -8.35
N THR A 13 32.17 13.63 -7.42
CA THR A 13 31.92 13.50 -5.98
C THR A 13 31.18 14.74 -5.52
N GLY A 14 29.86 14.64 -5.38
CA GLY A 14 29.12 15.63 -4.58
C GLY A 14 27.71 15.94 -5.07
N LEU A 15 26.78 14.99 -4.97
CA LEU A 15 25.40 15.33 -4.62
C LEU A 15 24.58 14.10 -4.15
N LEU A 16 25.03 13.42 -3.09
CA LEU A 16 24.25 12.36 -2.43
C LEU A 16 23.79 12.76 -1.02
N ALA A 17 23.79 14.06 -0.69
CA ALA A 17 23.46 14.56 0.64
C ALA A 17 22.18 15.40 0.69
N MET A 18 21.21 15.12 -0.19
CA MET A 18 19.81 15.47 0.09
C MET A 18 19.09 14.20 0.51
N GLY A 19 19.56 13.61 1.61
CA GLY A 19 18.78 12.68 2.39
C GLY A 19 17.54 13.42 2.85
N THR A 20 16.43 13.22 2.13
CA THR A 20 15.12 13.64 2.56
C THR A 20 14.89 13.03 3.94
N THR A 21 15.02 13.85 4.97
CA THR A 21 14.39 13.59 6.26
C THR A 21 12.89 13.67 6.01
N LEU A 22 12.35 12.64 5.35
CA LEU A 22 10.95 12.26 5.50
C LEU A 22 10.78 12.09 6.99
N ALA A 23 10.26 13.13 7.63
CA ALA A 23 9.75 13.04 8.98
C ALA A 23 8.72 11.91 8.93
N THR A 24 9.15 10.71 9.31
CA THR A 24 8.25 9.63 9.64
C THR A 24 7.58 10.10 10.92
N ALA A 25 6.46 10.83 10.75
CA ALA A 25 5.52 11.00 11.83
C ALA A 25 5.31 9.61 12.42
N PRO A 26 5.38 9.43 13.76
CA PRO A 26 5.13 8.14 14.36
C PRO A 26 3.80 7.68 13.78
N ALA A 27 3.81 6.51 13.13
CA ALA A 27 2.59 5.89 12.65
C ALA A 27 1.74 5.65 13.88
N VAL A 28 0.85 6.60 14.18
CA VAL A 28 -0.22 6.40 15.14
C VAL A 28 -0.86 5.12 14.65
N ALA A 29 -0.78 4.06 15.45
CA ALA A 29 -1.48 2.81 15.17
C ALA A 29 -2.96 3.14 15.24
N ALA A 30 -3.47 3.73 14.15
CA ALA A 30 -4.86 4.03 13.99
C ALA A 30 -5.55 2.68 14.11
N ASP A 31 -6.44 2.58 15.10
CA ASP A 31 -7.32 1.43 15.21
C ASP A 31 -7.90 1.15 13.82
N LYS A 32 -7.67 -0.08 13.33
CA LYS A 32 -8.18 -0.50 12.04
C LYS A 32 -9.53 -1.17 12.21
N GLU A 33 -10.41 -0.96 11.24
CA GLU A 33 -11.69 -1.64 11.10
C GLU A 33 -11.71 -2.43 9.79
N LYS A 34 -12.48 -3.52 9.77
CA LYS A 34 -12.73 -4.26 8.54
C LYS A 34 -13.80 -3.53 7.74
N CYS A 35 -13.49 -3.14 6.51
CA CYS A 35 -14.46 -2.55 5.60
C CYS A 35 -14.78 -3.50 4.46
N TYR A 36 -16.00 -4.03 4.47
CA TYR A 36 -16.50 -5.02 3.52
C TYR A 36 -17.15 -4.35 2.31
N GLY A 37 -17.11 -5.04 1.16
CA GLY A 37 -17.83 -4.61 -0.05
C GLY A 37 -17.18 -3.47 -0.82
N VAL A 38 -15.94 -3.08 -0.47
CA VAL A 38 -15.22 -1.97 -1.12
C VAL A 38 -13.91 -2.39 -1.79
N SER A 39 -13.48 -3.65 -1.62
CA SER A 39 -12.23 -4.13 -2.22
C SER A 39 -12.36 -4.31 -3.74
N LYS A 40 -11.32 -3.96 -4.49
CA LYS A 40 -11.18 -4.38 -5.90
C LYS A 40 -10.97 -5.90 -6.00
N ALA A 41 -11.31 -6.50 -7.13
CA ALA A 41 -10.98 -7.89 -7.44
C ALA A 41 -9.50 -8.17 -7.19
N GLY A 42 -9.21 -9.24 -6.44
CA GLY A 42 -7.86 -9.63 -6.06
C GLY A 42 -7.16 -8.69 -5.07
N LYS A 43 -7.88 -7.78 -4.40
CA LYS A 43 -7.30 -6.77 -3.49
C LYS A 43 -7.93 -6.76 -2.09
N ASN A 44 -8.52 -7.87 -1.66
CA ASN A 44 -8.97 -8.04 -0.27
C ASN A 44 -7.84 -8.52 0.64
N ASP A 45 -8.00 -8.27 1.93
CA ASP A 45 -7.14 -8.79 2.99
C ASP A 45 -7.43 -10.26 3.33
N CYS A 46 -6.53 -10.87 4.11
CA CYS A 46 -6.65 -12.24 4.63
C CYS A 46 -7.84 -12.40 5.58
N ALA A 47 -8.24 -13.66 5.82
CA ALA A 47 -9.31 -14.03 6.77
C ALA A 47 -10.68 -13.41 6.45
N THR A 48 -11.04 -13.41 5.16
CA THR A 48 -12.43 -13.23 4.71
C THR A 48 -13.26 -14.47 5.06
N SER A 49 -14.60 -14.41 4.95
CA SER A 49 -15.44 -15.57 5.26
C SER A 49 -15.18 -16.77 4.34
N ASN A 50 -14.76 -16.52 3.10
CA ASN A 50 -14.56 -17.55 2.08
C ASN A 50 -13.09 -17.94 1.86
N SER A 51 -12.12 -17.22 2.44
CA SER A 51 -10.71 -17.58 2.33
C SER A 51 -9.84 -16.95 3.41
N SER A 52 -8.85 -17.72 3.85
CA SER A 52 -7.77 -17.26 4.73
C SER A 52 -6.75 -16.37 4.03
N CYS A 53 -6.62 -16.45 2.71
CA CYS A 53 -5.59 -15.73 1.95
C CYS A 53 -6.12 -14.42 1.34
N ALA A 54 -5.26 -13.41 1.30
CA ALA A 54 -5.49 -12.15 0.60
C ALA A 54 -5.61 -12.37 -0.92
N GLY A 55 -6.26 -11.43 -1.60
CA GLY A 55 -6.35 -11.41 -3.07
C GLY A 55 -7.28 -12.46 -3.69
N THR A 56 -8.23 -12.97 -2.91
CA THR A 56 -9.17 -14.01 -3.30
C THR A 56 -10.54 -13.47 -3.76
N ALA A 57 -10.77 -12.17 -3.62
CA ALA A 57 -11.96 -11.49 -4.14
C ALA A 57 -12.04 -11.65 -5.66
N LYS A 58 -13.15 -12.21 -6.14
CA LYS A 58 -13.37 -12.54 -7.56
C LYS A 58 -13.88 -11.35 -8.36
N LYS A 59 -14.48 -10.37 -7.70
CA LYS A 59 -15.07 -9.17 -8.31
C LYS A 59 -14.86 -7.94 -7.45
N ASP A 60 -14.97 -6.78 -8.08
CA ASP A 60 -14.99 -5.51 -7.40
C ASP A 60 -16.22 -5.44 -6.47
N GLY A 61 -16.01 -4.92 -5.26
CA GLY A 61 -17.05 -4.79 -4.26
C GLY A 61 -17.64 -6.12 -3.78
N GLN A 62 -16.84 -7.19 -3.77
CA GLN A 62 -17.31 -8.48 -3.28
C GLN A 62 -17.81 -8.35 -1.82
N PRO A 63 -19.07 -8.74 -1.51
CA PRO A 63 -19.75 -8.39 -0.23
C PRO A 63 -19.09 -8.95 1.03
N ASP A 64 -18.46 -10.11 0.91
CA ASP A 64 -17.80 -10.86 1.98
C ASP A 64 -16.29 -10.59 2.08
N ALA A 65 -15.74 -9.88 1.09
CA ALA A 65 -14.35 -9.46 1.05
C ALA A 65 -14.19 -8.11 1.76
N PHE A 66 -13.13 -7.98 2.56
CA PHE A 66 -12.82 -6.74 3.27
C PHE A 66 -11.42 -6.24 3.01
N VAL A 67 -11.23 -4.95 3.32
CA VAL A 67 -9.92 -4.32 3.51
C VAL A 67 -9.84 -3.67 4.89
N ALA A 68 -8.68 -3.73 5.53
CA ALA A 68 -8.42 -3.13 6.82
C ALA A 68 -8.08 -1.64 6.67
N VAL A 69 -9.03 -0.79 7.05
CA VAL A 69 -8.95 0.67 6.93
C VAL A 69 -8.87 1.33 8.31
N PRO A 70 -8.42 2.59 8.42
CA PRO A 70 -8.55 3.35 9.66
C PRO A 70 -10.01 3.43 10.12
N LYS A 71 -10.25 3.40 11.44
CA LYS A 71 -11.59 3.56 12.02
C LYS A 71 -12.32 4.78 11.48
N GLY A 72 -13.61 4.62 11.16
CA GLY A 72 -14.48 5.67 10.63
C GLY A 72 -14.27 5.99 9.14
N LEU A 73 -13.33 5.34 8.46
CA LEU A 73 -13.21 5.48 7.00
C LEU A 73 -14.30 4.67 6.29
N CYS A 74 -14.68 3.51 6.79
CA CYS A 74 -15.58 2.62 6.07
C CYS A 74 -16.94 3.24 5.77
N GLU A 75 -17.49 4.00 6.73
CA GLU A 75 -18.76 4.72 6.59
C GLU A 75 -18.72 5.86 5.57
N LYS A 76 -17.51 6.33 5.23
CA LYS A 76 -17.29 7.38 4.21
C LYS A 76 -17.15 6.80 2.80
N LEU A 77 -17.06 5.47 2.67
CA LEU A 77 -16.93 4.79 1.38
C LEU A 77 -18.31 4.34 0.89
N VAL A 78 -18.60 4.64 -0.38
CA VAL A 78 -19.83 4.17 -1.03
C VAL A 78 -19.88 2.65 -0.99
N GLY A 79 -20.95 2.09 -0.42
CA GLY A 79 -21.15 0.64 -0.30
C GLY A 79 -20.43 -0.04 0.87
N GLY A 80 -19.63 0.71 1.64
CA GLY A 80 -18.91 0.22 2.82
C GLY A 80 -19.82 -0.43 3.86
N SER A 81 -19.26 -1.38 4.61
CA SER A 81 -19.92 -2.06 5.72
C SER A 81 -18.91 -2.53 6.74
N LEU A 82 -19.21 -2.36 8.03
CA LEU A 82 -18.40 -2.92 9.12
C LEU A 82 -18.68 -4.42 9.35
N THR A 83 -19.74 -4.95 8.73
CA THR A 83 -20.12 -6.35 8.78
C THR A 83 -20.06 -6.98 7.38
N PRO A 84 -19.69 -8.27 7.27
CA PRO A 84 -19.77 -8.99 6.01
C PRO A 84 -21.23 -9.04 5.54
N LYS A 85 -21.44 -8.75 4.26
CA LYS A 85 -22.75 -8.89 3.61
C LYS A 85 -22.82 -10.26 2.93
N SER A 86 -23.98 -10.90 3.01
CA SER A 86 -24.28 -12.19 2.38
C SER A 86 -24.37 -12.09 0.86
#